data_AF-A0A9P9EWP2-F1
#
_entry.id   AF-A0A9P9EWP2-F1
#
_cell.length_a   1.000
_cell.length_b   1.000
_cell.length_c   1.000
_cell.angle_alpha   90.00
_cell.angle_beta   90.00
_cell.angle_gamma   90.00
#
_symmetry.space_group_name_H-M   'P 1'
#
loop_
_entity.id
_entity.type
_entity.pdbx_description
1 polymer ?
#
loop_
_entity_poly.entity_id
_entity_poly.type
_entity_poly.pdbx_seq_one_letter_code
_entity_poly.pdbx_strand_id
1 'polypeptide(L)' 'YEGYIPVMLTTKTGERYVELPAGSFLVSTRQKNAGLAIVALEPESVDSWTASNIIPVTTGDEYPIFRVMA' A
#
# COMPACT_ATOMS: atom_id res chain seq x y z
N TYR A 1 15.02 12.78 1.63
CA TYR A 1 14.22 13.51 0.65
C TYR A 1 13.88 14.87 1.26
N GLU A 2 14.35 15.98 0.68
CA GLU A 2 14.09 17.32 1.23
C GLU A 2 12.70 17.80 0.78
N GLY A 3 11.84 18.18 1.73
CA GLY A 3 10.52 18.78 1.46
C GLY A 3 9.32 17.82 1.48
N TYR A 4 9.52 16.51 1.70
CA TYR A 4 8.42 15.57 1.90
C TYR A 4 7.95 15.60 3.36
N ILE A 5 6.64 15.75 3.57
CA ILE A 5 6.01 15.59 4.89
C ILE A 5 5.60 14.12 5.00
N PRO A 6 6.25 13.32 5.88
CA PRO A 6 5.84 11.95 6.11
C PRO A 6 4.40 11.85 6.54
N VAL A 7 3.63 11.02 5.85
CA VAL A 7 2.27 10.69 6.26
C VAL A 7 2.37 9.71 7.43
N MET A 8 1.64 9.98 8.52
CA MET A 8 1.46 9.00 9.58
C MET A 8 0.41 7.98 9.14
N LEU A 9 0.82 6.73 8.97
CA LEU A 9 -0.02 5.63 8.50
C LEU A 9 -0.32 4.67 9.64
N THR A 10 -1.48 4.02 9.59
CA THR A 10 -1.85 2.93 10.52
C THR A 10 -2.35 1.76 9.71
N THR A 11 -1.73 0.59 9.89
CA THR A 11 -2.17 -0.67 9.28
C THR A 11 -2.99 -1.47 10.28
N LYS A 12 -3.99 -2.21 9.76
CA LYS A 12 -4.81 -3.14 10.52
C LYS A 12 -4.94 -4.44 9.76
N THR A 13 -4.80 -5.56 10.46
CA THR A 13 -5.06 -6.90 9.91
C THR A 13 -6.47 -7.35 10.32
N GLY A 14 -7.16 -8.03 9.41
CA GLY A 14 -8.50 -8.54 9.64
C GLY A 14 -9.11 -9.14 8.38
N GLU A 15 -10.28 -9.75 8.54
CA GLU A 15 -11.06 -10.31 7.42
C GLU A 15 -12.14 -9.32 6.98
N ARG A 16 -12.23 -9.06 5.67
CA ARG A 16 -13.28 -8.24 5.06
C ARG A 16 -13.50 -8.62 3.62
N TYR A 17 -14.69 -8.35 3.11
CA TYR A 17 -14.95 -8.32 1.68
C TYR A 17 -14.55 -6.95 1.11
N VAL A 18 -13.87 -6.95 -0.02
CA VAL A 18 -13.52 -5.75 -0.78
C VAL A 18 -13.98 -5.90 -2.21
N GLU A 19 -14.59 -4.85 -2.75
CA GLU A 19 -14.89 -4.76 -4.17
C GLU A 19 -13.72 -4.04 -4.86
N LEU A 20 -13.08 -4.73 -5.80
CA LEU A 20 -11.96 -4.16 -6.54
C LEU A 20 -12.48 -3.59 -7.86
N PRO A 21 -12.28 -2.29 -8.14
CA PRO A 21 -12.74 -1.69 -9.38
C PRO A 21 -11.98 -2.29 -10.58
N ALA A 22 -12.58 -2.18 -11.76
CA ALA A 22 -11.93 -2.54 -13.02
C ALA A 22 -10.57 -1.82 -13.14
N GLY A 23 -9.53 -2.57 -13.53
CA GLY A 23 -8.15 -2.07 -13.58
C GLY A 23 -7.31 -2.33 -12.32
N SER A 24 -7.89 -2.99 -11.31
CA SER A 24 -7.13 -3.50 -10.15
C SER A 24 -6.19 -4.64 -10.54
N PHE A 25 -5.04 -4.73 -9.87
CA PHE A 25 -4.03 -5.77 -10.11
C PHE A 25 -3.80 -6.62 -8.86
N LEU A 26 -3.77 -7.94 -9.05
CA LEU A 26 -3.27 -8.87 -8.03
C LEU A 26 -1.80 -9.18 -8.33
N VAL A 27 -0.91 -8.71 -7.46
CA VAL A 27 0.53 -8.95 -7.59
C VAL A 27 0.92 -10.15 -6.76
N SER A 28 1.37 -11.22 -7.42
CA SER A 28 1.88 -12.41 -6.73
C SER A 28 3.26 -12.15 -6.14
N THR A 29 3.39 -12.28 -4.82
CA THR A 29 4.67 -12.16 -4.10
C THR A 29 5.48 -13.47 -4.09
N ARG A 30 5.10 -14.48 -4.89
CA ARG A 30 5.87 -15.73 -5.05
C ARG A 30 6.98 -15.63 -6.10
N GLN A 31 7.15 -14.45 -6.69
CA GLN A 31 8.12 -14.19 -7.75
C GLN A 31 9.44 -13.66 -7.18
N LYS A 32 10.54 -13.85 -7.91
CA LYS A 32 11.90 -13.48 -7.50
C LYS A 32 12.04 -12.01 -7.05
N ASN A 33 11.24 -11.11 -7.63
CA ASN A 33 11.30 -9.67 -7.35
C ASN A 33 10.16 -9.19 -6.43
N ALA A 34 9.55 -10.07 -5.62
CA ALA A 34 8.46 -9.72 -4.71
C ALA A 34 8.81 -8.59 -3.73
N GLY A 35 10.08 -8.49 -3.33
CA GLY A 35 10.57 -7.42 -2.46
C GLY A 35 10.32 -6.02 -3.04
N LEU A 36 10.31 -5.86 -4.37
CA LEU A 36 10.01 -4.58 -5.00
C LEU A 36 8.54 -4.17 -4.78
N ALA A 37 7.61 -5.12 -4.93
CA ALA A 37 6.20 -4.85 -4.69
C ALA A 37 5.93 -4.54 -3.22
N ILE A 38 6.56 -5.27 -2.31
CA ILE A 38 6.47 -5.07 -0.86
C ILE A 38 6.97 -3.67 -0.50
N VAL A 39 8.20 -3.30 -0.87
CA VAL A 39 8.78 -1.99 -0.53
C VAL A 39 8.00 -0.83 -1.13
N ALA A 40 7.52 -0.96 -2.37
CA ALA A 40 6.83 0.11 -3.06
C ALA A 40 5.38 0.31 -2.59
N LEU A 41 4.66 -0.79 -2.31
CA LEU A 41 3.22 -0.74 -2.06
C LEU A 41 2.87 -0.74 -0.57
N GLU A 42 3.65 -1.42 0.27
CA GLU A 42 3.27 -1.62 1.67
C GLU A 42 3.51 -0.35 2.51
N PRO A 43 2.50 0.11 3.28
CA PRO A 43 2.58 1.35 4.04
C PRO A 43 3.56 1.35 5.21
N GLU A 44 4.01 0.19 5.68
CA GLU A 44 5.08 0.05 6.67
C GLU A 44 6.47 0.43 6.13
N SER A 45 6.64 0.45 4.80
CA SER A 45 7.90 0.84 4.17
C SER A 45 7.99 2.35 4.05
N VAL A 46 9.07 2.93 4.55
CA VAL A 46 9.36 4.38 4.45
C VAL A 46 9.57 4.84 3.00
N ASP A 47 9.93 3.91 2.11
CA ASP A 47 10.13 4.16 0.68
C ASP A 47 8.87 3.84 -0.15
N SER A 48 7.74 3.53 0.51
CA SER A 48 6.50 3.21 -0.18
C SER A 48 5.86 4.42 -0.83
N TRP A 49 5.01 4.16 -1.82
CA TRP A 49 4.20 5.18 -2.47
C TRP A 49 3.20 5.83 -1.52
N THR A 50 2.71 5.08 -0.53
CA THR A 50 1.80 5.61 0.50
C THR A 50 2.55 6.56 1.43
N ALA A 51 3.72 6.14 1.92
CA ALA A 51 4.64 6.96 2.72
C ALA A 51 5.41 7.99 1.88
N SER A 52 5.07 8.18 0.60
CA SER A 52 5.52 9.29 -0.25
C SER A 52 4.36 10.16 -0.75
N ASN A 53 3.12 9.87 -0.31
CA ASN A 53 1.88 10.47 -0.80
C ASN A 53 1.76 10.51 -2.34
N ILE A 54 2.34 9.52 -3.03
CA ILE A 54 2.24 9.37 -4.49
C ILE A 54 0.83 8.93 -4.88
N ILE A 55 0.20 8.12 -4.05
CA ILE A 55 -1.23 7.80 -4.14
C ILE A 55 -1.98 8.79 -3.24
N PRO A 56 -2.68 9.79 -3.81
CA PRO A 56 -3.34 10.80 -3.01
C PRO A 56 -4.58 10.22 -2.33
N VAL A 57 -4.65 10.37 -1.01
CA VAL A 57 -5.83 10.08 -0.20
C VAL A 57 -6.06 11.24 0.77
N THR A 58 -7.27 11.36 1.32
CA THR A 58 -7.60 12.38 2.33
C THR A 58 -7.74 11.78 3.73
N THR A 59 -7.76 12.62 4.77
CA THR A 59 -7.96 12.15 6.14
C THR A 59 -9.31 11.45 6.27
N GLY A 60 -9.28 10.18 6.67
CA GLY A 60 -10.46 9.32 6.78
C GLY A 60 -10.60 8.30 5.65
N ASP A 61 -9.84 8.47 4.56
CA ASP A 61 -9.77 7.50 3.47
C ASP A 61 -8.85 6.32 3.82
N GLU A 62 -9.06 5.22 3.10
CA GLU A 62 -8.20 4.04 3.12
C GLU A 62 -7.36 4.00 1.83
N TYR A 63 -6.07 3.69 1.94
CA TYR A 63 -5.24 3.45 0.76
C TYR A 63 -5.74 2.20 0.01
N PRO A 64 -5.83 2.23 -1.34
CA PRO A 64 -6.30 1.10 -2.14
C PRO A 64 -5.20 0.04 -2.35
N ILE A 65 -4.42 -0.24 -1.30
CA ILE A 65 -3.36 -1.25 -1.30
C ILE A 65 -3.66 -2.24 -0.19
N PHE A 66 -3.86 -3.50 -0.57
CA PHE A 66 -4.24 -4.57 0.34
C PHE A 66 -3.24 -5.71 0.26
N ARG A 67 -2.78 -6.17 1.42
CA ARG A 67 -2.02 -7.41 1.54
C ARG A 67 -2.97 -8.56 1.85
N VAL A 68 -3.00 -9.56 0.99
CA VAL A 68 -3.65 -10.84 1.30
C VAL A 68 -2.76 -11.58 2.30
N MET A 69 -3.25 -11.73 3.53
CA MET A 69 -2.58 -12.51 4.56
C MET A 69 -2.73 -14.00 4.24
N ALA A 70 -1.66 -14.78 4.48
CA ALA A 70 -1.63 -16.22 4.31
C ALA A 70 -1.91 -16.94 5.62
#